data_AF-A0A9E7B9A4-F1
#
_entry.id   AF-A0A9E7B9A4-F1
#
_cell.length_a   1.000
_cell.length_b   1.000
_cell.length_c   1.000
_cell.angle_alpha   90.00
_cell.angle_beta   90.00
_cell.angle_gamma   90.00
#
_symmetry.space_group_name_H-M   'P 1'
#
loop_
_entity.id
_entity.type
_entity.pdbx_description
1 polymer ?
#
loop_
_entity_poly.entity_id
_entity_poly.type
_entity_poly.pdbx_seq_one_letter_code
_entity_poly.pdbx_strand_id
1 'polypeptide(L)'
;MTTFDRVEFPADCLKAESVVVFYFSDKKLLEGPAALLDWRLDGQLTRMLLRGEVLGKAGEHVMLQNNGKLKSDWVLFVGGGKWAGLCEETHAALIRHMLKVASQAGFTKISLAFMPHEDVSDESLHQQISEALVVEGHNISECLYSCLATVTV
;
A
#
# COMPACT_ATOMS: atom_id res chain seq x y z
N MET A 1 7.10 19.14 9.92
CA MET A 1 5.80 18.55 10.30
C MET A 1 5.29 17.81 9.08
N THR A 2 5.07 16.51 9.22
CA THR A 2 4.45 15.68 8.18
C THR A 2 2.95 15.91 8.23
N THR A 3 2.34 16.26 7.09
CA THR A 3 0.88 16.29 6.96
C THR A 3 0.38 14.85 6.90
N PHE A 4 -0.58 14.49 7.75
CA PHE A 4 -1.11 13.13 7.84
C PHE A 4 -2.63 13.16 7.98
N ASP A 5 -3.35 12.68 6.96
CA ASP A 5 -4.80 12.75 6.90
C ASP A 5 -5.42 11.50 6.26
N ARG A 6 -6.62 11.14 6.72
CA ARG A 6 -7.45 10.11 6.09
C ARG A 6 -8.25 10.73 4.94
N VAL A 7 -8.35 9.99 3.83
CA VAL A 7 -9.18 10.38 2.68
C VAL A 7 -10.07 9.23 2.19
N GLU A 8 -11.20 9.60 1.60
CA GLU A 8 -12.18 8.68 1.02
C GLU A 8 -12.09 8.63 -0.51
N PHE A 9 -10.88 8.37 -1.02
CA PHE A 9 -10.65 8.19 -2.45
C PHE A 9 -10.17 6.77 -2.76
N PRO A 10 -10.62 6.15 -3.86
CA PRO A 10 -10.05 4.90 -4.32
C PRO A 10 -8.57 5.08 -4.66
N ALA A 11 -7.83 3.97 -4.66
CA ALA A 11 -6.37 4.00 -4.77
C ALA A 11 -5.85 4.67 -6.05
N ASP A 12 -6.60 4.60 -7.16
CA ASP A 12 -6.25 5.24 -8.43
C ASP A 12 -6.47 6.76 -8.46
N CYS A 13 -7.24 7.29 -7.50
CA CYS A 13 -7.55 8.71 -7.35
C CYS A 13 -6.66 9.42 -6.30
N LEU A 14 -5.85 8.67 -5.56
CA LEU A 14 -4.95 9.22 -4.56
C LEU A 14 -3.83 10.04 -5.23
N LYS A 15 -3.66 11.28 -4.79
CA LYS A 15 -2.65 12.21 -5.31
C LYS A 15 -1.40 12.15 -4.44
N ALA A 16 -0.31 11.68 -5.02
CA ALA A 16 1.00 11.55 -4.37
C ALA A 16 2.09 11.29 -5.42
N GLU A 17 3.36 11.35 -5.04
CA GLU A 17 4.45 10.84 -5.87
C GLU A 17 4.31 9.32 -6.05
N SER A 18 3.93 8.61 -4.97
CA SER A 18 3.65 7.17 -5.03
C SER A 18 2.42 6.80 -4.21
N VAL A 19 1.59 5.91 -4.77
CA VAL A 19 0.61 5.15 -4.00
C VAL A 19 1.26 3.84 -3.55
N VAL A 20 1.13 3.51 -2.28
CA VAL A 20 1.75 2.32 -1.68
C VAL A 20 0.66 1.37 -1.20
N VAL A 21 0.75 0.09 -1.59
CA VAL A 21 -0.27 -0.93 -1.31
C VAL A 21 0.38 -2.27 -0.96
N PHE A 22 -0.34 -3.11 -0.21
CA PHE A 22 0.08 -4.48 0.04
C PHE A 22 -0.48 -5.48 -0.98
N TYR A 23 0.26 -6.55 -1.23
CA TYR A 23 -0.22 -7.78 -1.86
C TYR A 23 0.29 -9.00 -1.10
N PHE A 24 -0.49 -10.08 -1.05
CA PHE A 24 -0.28 -11.19 -0.10
C PHE A 24 -0.06 -12.52 -0.83
N SER A 25 0.78 -13.36 -0.24
CA SER A 25 1.25 -14.63 -0.81
C SER A 25 0.25 -15.78 -0.76
N ASP A 26 -0.72 -15.73 0.14
CA ASP A 26 -1.77 -16.72 0.32
C ASP A 26 -3.09 -16.32 -0.36
N LYS A 27 -3.12 -15.16 -1.01
CA LYS A 27 -4.23 -14.71 -1.87
C LYS A 27 -3.95 -15.11 -3.31
N LYS A 28 -4.79 -16.00 -3.87
CA LYS A 28 -4.64 -16.49 -5.26
C LYS A 28 -4.83 -15.40 -6.31
N LEU A 29 -5.66 -14.40 -6.00
CA LEU A 29 -5.93 -13.25 -6.85
C LEU A 29 -5.57 -11.99 -6.08
N LEU A 30 -5.15 -10.95 -6.79
CA LEU A 30 -5.06 -9.62 -6.21
C LEU A 30 -6.46 -9.18 -5.79
N GLU A 31 -6.55 -8.54 -4.63
CA GLU A 31 -7.79 -7.99 -4.08
C GLU A 31 -7.58 -6.53 -3.66
N GLY A 32 -8.68 -5.80 -3.47
CA GLY A 32 -8.68 -4.45 -2.92
C GLY A 32 -7.84 -3.43 -3.73
N PRO A 33 -7.14 -2.50 -3.05
CA PRO A 33 -6.33 -1.46 -3.69
C PRO A 33 -5.28 -1.99 -4.66
N ALA A 34 -4.63 -3.12 -4.36
CA ALA A 34 -3.61 -3.69 -5.24
C ALA A 34 -4.21 -4.21 -6.55
N ALA A 35 -5.39 -4.83 -6.51
CA ALA A 35 -6.10 -5.26 -7.71
C ALA A 35 -6.49 -4.08 -8.61
N LEU A 36 -6.99 -3.00 -8.00
CA LEU A 36 -7.37 -1.79 -8.74
C LEU A 36 -6.18 -1.18 -9.46
N LEU A 37 -5.08 -0.97 -8.74
CA LEU A 37 -3.88 -0.35 -9.30
C LEU A 37 -3.27 -1.25 -10.38
N ASP A 38 -3.22 -2.57 -10.16
CA ASP A 38 -2.74 -3.50 -11.17
C ASP A 38 -3.61 -3.48 -12.43
N TRP A 39 -4.95 -3.43 -12.30
CA TRP A 39 -5.86 -3.31 -13.44
C TRP A 39 -5.62 -2.01 -14.22
N ARG A 40 -5.44 -0.87 -13.52
CA ARG A 40 -5.07 0.39 -14.17
C ARG A 40 -3.71 0.29 -14.86
N LEU A 41 -2.75 -0.43 -14.29
CA LEU A 41 -1.41 -0.65 -14.83
C LEU A 41 -1.32 -1.81 -15.84
N ASP A 42 -2.45 -2.20 -16.43
CA ASP A 42 -2.58 -3.22 -17.45
C ASP A 42 -2.11 -4.61 -17.00
N GLY A 43 -2.29 -4.96 -15.73
CA GLY A 43 -2.05 -6.31 -15.18
C GLY A 43 -0.58 -6.68 -15.04
N GLN A 44 0.31 -5.70 -14.89
CA GLN A 44 1.76 -5.93 -14.79
C GLN A 44 2.14 -6.78 -13.57
N LEU A 45 1.62 -6.47 -12.38
CA LEU A 45 1.87 -7.25 -11.17
C LEU A 45 1.26 -8.65 -11.30
N THR A 46 0.04 -8.77 -11.84
CA THR A 46 -0.58 -10.08 -12.12
C THR A 46 0.29 -10.93 -13.02
N ARG A 47 0.88 -10.36 -14.09
CA ARG A 47 1.81 -11.11 -14.96
C ARG A 47 3.06 -11.57 -14.22
N MET A 48 3.64 -10.73 -13.36
CA MET A 48 4.81 -11.11 -12.55
C MET A 48 4.47 -12.26 -11.58
N LEU A 49 3.30 -12.20 -10.94
CA LEU A 49 2.78 -13.27 -10.08
C LEU A 49 2.59 -14.59 -10.85
N LEU A 50 1.96 -14.54 -12.02
CA LEU A 50 1.72 -15.73 -12.86
C LEU A 50 3.02 -16.37 -13.38
N ARG A 51 4.07 -15.57 -13.55
CA ARG A 51 5.40 -16.05 -13.94
C ARG A 51 6.25 -16.52 -12.76
N GLY A 52 5.79 -16.31 -11.52
CA GLY A 52 6.54 -16.62 -10.31
C GLY A 52 7.74 -15.69 -10.06
N GLU A 53 7.76 -14.51 -10.70
CA GLU A 53 8.81 -13.49 -10.49
C GLU A 53 8.67 -12.83 -9.11
N VAL A 54 7.43 -12.75 -8.60
CA VAL A 54 7.08 -12.26 -7.27
C VAL A 54 6.01 -13.15 -6.67
N LEU A 55 5.92 -13.18 -5.34
CA LEU A 55 5.07 -14.12 -4.62
C LEU A 55 4.25 -13.47 -3.50
N GLY A 56 4.42 -12.18 -3.22
CA GLY A 56 3.73 -11.49 -2.11
C GLY A 56 4.34 -11.78 -0.75
N LYS A 57 5.61 -12.20 -0.72
CA LYS A 57 6.33 -12.49 0.53
C LYS A 57 6.70 -11.19 1.23
N ALA A 58 6.73 -11.22 2.56
CA ALA A 58 7.24 -10.10 3.35
C ALA A 58 8.66 -9.72 2.89
N GLY A 59 8.87 -8.45 2.60
CA GLY A 59 10.15 -7.92 2.08
C GLY A 59 10.26 -7.86 0.55
N GLU A 60 9.31 -8.41 -0.21
CA GLU A 60 9.25 -8.20 -1.66
C GLU A 60 8.67 -6.82 -1.98
N HIS A 61 9.19 -6.15 -3.01
CA HIS A 61 8.67 -4.85 -3.45
C HIS A 61 8.75 -4.70 -4.96
N VAL A 62 7.67 -4.22 -5.56
CA VAL A 62 7.57 -3.95 -7.01
C VAL A 62 7.18 -2.49 -7.18
N MET A 63 7.96 -1.77 -7.98
CA MET A 63 7.68 -0.37 -8.30
C MET A 63 7.32 -0.27 -9.78
N LEU A 64 6.13 0.25 -10.07
CA LEU A 64 5.63 0.42 -11.42
C LEU A 64 5.32 1.90 -11.69
N GLN A 65 5.74 2.38 -12.85
CA GLN A 65 5.46 3.74 -13.29
C GLN A 65 4.01 3.85 -13.78
N ASN A 66 3.36 4.98 -13.49
CA ASN A 66 2.04 5.30 -14.02
C ASN A 66 2.06 5.31 -15.57
N ASN A 67 1.02 4.72 -16.17
CA ASN A 67 0.76 4.70 -17.62
C ASN A 67 -0.26 5.76 -18.06
N GLY A 68 -0.51 6.77 -17.23
CA GLY A 68 -1.47 7.87 -17.46
C GLY A 68 -2.87 7.63 -16.89
N LYS A 69 -3.13 6.50 -16.23
CA LYS A 69 -4.45 6.16 -15.66
C LYS A 69 -4.57 6.44 -14.16
N LEU A 70 -3.48 6.79 -13.48
CA LEU A 70 -3.45 7.08 -12.04
C LEU A 70 -3.26 8.58 -11.78
N LYS A 71 -3.66 9.04 -10.58
CA LYS A 71 -3.34 10.39 -10.09
C LYS A 71 -1.97 10.51 -9.42
N SER A 72 -1.28 9.40 -9.18
CA SER A 72 0.10 9.34 -8.71
C SER A 72 1.10 9.06 -9.83
N ASP A 73 2.38 9.37 -9.62
CA ASP A 73 3.43 9.10 -10.61
C ASP A 73 3.88 7.63 -10.59
N TRP A 74 3.86 7.01 -9.40
CA TRP A 74 4.29 5.64 -9.17
C TRP A 74 3.27 4.85 -8.35
N VAL A 75 3.38 3.52 -8.48
CA VAL A 75 2.79 2.57 -7.53
C VAL A 75 3.89 1.68 -6.97
N LEU A 76 3.94 1.62 -5.64
CA LEU A 76 4.82 0.73 -4.89
C LEU A 76 3.97 -0.39 -4.27
N PHE A 77 4.10 -1.59 -4.82
CA PHE A 77 3.50 -2.80 -4.25
C PHE A 77 4.48 -3.43 -3.26
N VAL A 78 4.04 -3.61 -2.02
CA VAL A 78 4.82 -4.21 -0.93
C VAL A 78 4.24 -5.58 -0.60
N GLY A 79 5.08 -6.61 -0.55
CA GLY A 79 4.67 -7.95 -0.16
C GLY A 79 4.32 -8.00 1.32
N GLY A 80 3.06 -8.33 1.63
CA GLY A 80 2.53 -8.39 2.99
C GLY A 80 2.72 -9.74 3.69
N GLY A 81 3.28 -10.74 3.00
CA GLY A 81 3.40 -12.09 3.55
C GLY A 81 2.06 -12.82 3.48
N LYS A 82 1.57 -13.35 4.60
CA LYS A 82 0.28 -14.04 4.66
C LYS A 82 -0.79 -13.09 5.16
N TRP A 83 -1.92 -13.03 4.45
CA TRP A 83 -3.13 -12.38 4.93
C TRP A 83 -3.75 -13.17 6.09
N ALA A 84 -3.76 -14.50 5.98
CA ALA A 84 -4.29 -15.36 7.03
C ALA A 84 -3.43 -15.28 8.30
N GLY A 85 -4.07 -14.97 9.42
CA GLY A 85 -3.42 -14.82 10.72
C GLY A 85 -2.75 -13.47 10.92
N LEU A 86 -3.04 -12.49 10.05
CA LEU A 86 -2.67 -11.11 10.28
C LEU A 86 -3.48 -10.57 11.48
N CYS A 87 -2.79 -9.90 12.39
CA CYS A 87 -3.32 -9.32 13.62
C CYS A 87 -2.79 -7.89 13.77
N GLU A 88 -3.23 -7.15 14.78
CA GLU A 88 -2.82 -5.75 14.96
C GLU A 88 -1.29 -5.58 15.00
N GLU A 89 -0.57 -6.44 15.73
CA GLU A 89 0.88 -6.33 15.88
C GLU A 89 1.63 -6.60 14.57
N THR A 90 1.21 -7.63 13.84
CA THR A 90 1.82 -7.97 12.55
C THR A 90 1.47 -6.95 11.48
N HIS A 91 0.26 -6.39 11.51
CA HIS A 91 -0.16 -5.29 10.65
C HIS A 91 0.67 -4.02 10.90
N ALA A 92 0.87 -3.65 12.16
CA ALA A 92 1.70 -2.51 12.54
C ALA A 92 3.15 -2.67 12.04
N ALA A 93 3.71 -3.88 12.14
CA ALA A 93 5.03 -4.18 11.62
C ALA A 93 5.10 -4.06 10.07
N LEU A 94 4.05 -4.49 9.37
CA LEU A 94 3.94 -4.31 7.91
C LEU A 94 3.87 -2.84 7.52
N ILE A 95 3.08 -2.01 8.22
CA ILE A 95 3.00 -0.57 7.95
C ILE A 95 4.37 0.09 8.16
N ARG A 96 5.08 -0.23 9.25
CA ARG A 96 6.45 0.27 9.47
C ARG A 96 7.36 -0.11 8.31
N HIS A 97 7.31 -1.36 7.87
CA HIS A 97 8.09 -1.81 6.72
C HIS A 97 7.72 -1.06 5.43
N MET A 98 6.42 -0.90 5.15
CA MET A 98 5.90 -0.16 4.00
C MET A 98 6.43 1.28 3.96
N LEU A 99 6.34 2.01 5.08
CA LEU A 99 6.84 3.38 5.18
C LEU A 99 8.35 3.46 5.05
N LYS A 100 9.08 2.51 5.63
CA LYS A 100 10.53 2.40 5.46
C LYS A 100 10.92 2.23 4.00
N VAL A 101 10.26 1.34 3.26
CA VAL A 101 10.53 1.11 1.83
C VAL A 101 10.19 2.37 1.03
N ALA A 102 9.06 3.01 1.30
CA ALA A 102 8.67 4.26 0.63
C ALA A 102 9.68 5.40 0.89
N SER A 103 10.15 5.52 2.13
CA SER A 103 11.19 6.46 2.54
C SER A 103 12.51 6.19 1.81
N GLN A 104 12.95 4.92 1.76
CA GLN A 104 14.19 4.50 1.08
C GLN A 104 14.14 4.67 -0.44
N ALA A 105 12.94 4.58 -1.04
CA ALA A 105 12.72 4.89 -2.44
C ALA A 105 12.82 6.39 -2.75
N GLY A 106 12.90 7.24 -1.72
CA GLY A 106 13.08 8.69 -1.86
C GLY A 106 11.78 9.47 -1.99
N PHE A 107 10.62 8.84 -1.77
CA PHE A 107 9.34 9.54 -1.83
C PHE A 107 9.15 10.46 -0.62
N THR A 108 8.69 11.67 -0.90
CA THR A 108 8.39 12.70 0.12
C THR A 108 6.90 12.95 0.26
N LYS A 109 6.10 12.58 -0.75
CA LYS A 109 4.63 12.66 -0.74
C LYS A 109 4.05 11.34 -1.13
N ILE A 110 3.45 10.64 -0.19
CA ILE A 110 2.92 9.30 -0.41
C ILE A 110 1.44 9.21 -0.08
N SER A 111 0.78 8.24 -0.68
CA SER A 111 -0.57 7.83 -0.33
C SER A 111 -0.59 6.34 -0.04
N LEU A 112 -1.11 5.95 1.10
CA LEU A 112 -1.26 4.55 1.50
C LEU A 112 -2.67 4.09 1.20
N ALA A 113 -2.85 2.89 0.63
CA ALA A 113 -4.17 2.31 0.46
C ALA A 113 -4.23 0.89 1.02
N PHE A 114 -5.20 0.67 1.91
CA PHE A 114 -5.38 -0.56 2.66
C PHE A 114 -6.69 -1.27 2.29
N MET A 115 -6.66 -2.60 2.38
CA MET A 115 -7.87 -3.41 2.40
C MET A 115 -8.33 -3.54 3.87
N PRO A 116 -9.63 -3.42 4.17
CA PRO A 116 -10.10 -3.63 5.54
C PRO A 116 -9.76 -5.03 6.05
N HIS A 117 -9.37 -5.12 7.32
CA HIS A 117 -9.10 -6.39 8.00
C HIS A 117 -9.97 -6.47 9.27
N GLU A 118 -10.53 -7.63 9.58
CA GLU A 118 -11.45 -7.81 10.71
C GLU A 118 -10.82 -7.49 12.07
N ASP A 119 -9.55 -7.85 12.23
CA ASP A 119 -8.78 -7.60 13.45
C ASP A 119 -8.17 -6.18 13.53
N VAL A 120 -8.37 -5.32 12.52
CA VAL A 120 -7.77 -3.97 12.50
C VAL A 120 -8.87 -2.92 12.34
N SER A 121 -9.16 -2.20 13.43
CA SER A 121 -10.09 -1.07 13.40
C SER A 121 -9.50 0.15 12.69
N ASP A 122 -10.35 1.07 12.25
CA ASP A 122 -9.92 2.34 11.66
C ASP A 122 -9.06 3.20 12.60
N GLU A 123 -9.37 3.17 13.90
CA GLU A 123 -8.60 3.87 14.94
C GLU A 123 -7.22 3.23 15.12
N SER A 124 -7.17 1.89 15.17
CA SER A 124 -5.92 1.13 15.22
C SER A 124 -5.06 1.39 13.99
N LEU A 125 -5.65 1.37 12.79
CA LEU A 125 -4.97 1.72 11.54
C LEU A 125 -4.36 3.13 11.59
N HIS A 126 -5.14 4.14 12.00
CA HIS A 126 -4.66 5.52 12.13
C HIS A 126 -3.47 5.61 13.08
N GLN A 127 -3.58 4.98 14.26
CA GLN A 127 -2.53 4.97 15.27
C GLN A 127 -1.25 4.28 14.76
N GLN A 128 -1.39 3.12 14.11
CA GLN A 128 -0.25 2.38 13.56
C GLN A 128 0.50 3.17 12.49
N ILE A 129 -0.21 3.89 11.59
CA ILE A 129 0.42 4.74 10.58
C ILE A 129 1.11 5.95 11.24
N SER A 130 0.44 6.59 12.19
CA SER A 130 0.99 7.74 12.92
C SER A 130 2.30 7.38 13.63
N GLU A 131 2.32 6.28 14.39
CA GLU A 131 3.52 5.77 15.06
C GLU A 131 4.63 5.41 14.08
N ALA A 132 4.27 4.76 12.97
CA ALA A 132 5.23 4.35 11.97
C ALA A 132 5.81 5.55 11.19
N LEU A 133 5.05 6.63 10.97
CA LEU A 133 5.54 7.88 10.38
C LEU A 133 6.56 8.58 11.28
N VAL A 134 6.36 8.54 12.61
CA VAL A 134 7.34 9.10 13.56
C VAL A 134 8.68 8.35 13.49
N VAL A 135 8.64 7.03 13.28
CA VAL A 135 9.84 6.17 13.30
C VAL A 135 10.52 6.07 11.93
N GLU A 136 9.77 6.00 10.83
CA GLU A 136 10.30 5.70 9.49
C GLU A 136 10.12 6.88 8.51
N GLY A 137 9.18 7.79 8.79
CA GLY A 137 8.75 8.85 7.87
C GLY A 137 9.57 10.14 7.87
N HIS A 138 10.84 10.08 8.25
CA HIS A 138 11.74 11.24 8.40
C HIS A 138 11.78 12.20 7.20
N ASN A 139 11.65 11.66 5.98
CA ASN A 139 11.68 12.38 4.71
C ASN A 139 10.27 12.52 4.08
N ILE A 140 9.24 11.97 4.71
CA ILE A 140 7.86 12.05 4.25
C ILE A 140 7.27 13.36 4.77
N SER A 141 7.04 14.29 3.85
CA SER A 141 6.40 15.58 4.10
C SER A 141 4.87 15.51 4.10
N GLU A 142 4.30 14.57 3.35
CA GLU A 142 2.85 14.38 3.19
C GLU A 142 2.52 12.89 3.08
N CYS A 143 1.58 12.44 3.91
CA CYS A 143 1.08 11.07 3.91
C CYS A 143 -0.45 11.10 3.97
N LEU A 144 -1.10 10.76 2.87
CA LEU A 144 -2.54 10.48 2.87
C LEU A 144 -2.75 8.99 3.05
N TYR A 145 -3.87 8.57 3.65
CA TYR A 145 -4.23 7.16 3.63
C TYR A 145 -5.72 6.94 3.38
N SER A 146 -6.02 5.80 2.75
CA SER A 146 -7.38 5.34 2.51
C SER A 146 -7.55 3.87 2.86
N CYS A 147 -8.72 3.52 3.37
CA CYS A 147 -9.14 2.15 3.67
C CYS A 147 -10.59 2.01 3.22
N LEU A 148 -10.80 1.69 1.94
CA LEU A 148 -12.13 1.54 1.36
C LEU A 148 -12.46 0.06 1.17
N ALA A 149 -13.62 -0.36 1.66
CA ALA A 149 -14.09 -1.74 1.56
C ALA A 149 -14.50 -2.16 0.14
N THR A 150 -14.91 -1.20 -0.68
CA THR A 150 -15.41 -1.47 -2.03
C THR A 150 -14.69 -0.55 -3.01
N VAL A 151 -13.90 -1.16 -3.88
CA VAL A 151 -13.45 -0.50 -5.09
C VAL A 151 -14.43 -0.88 -6.20
N THR A 152 -15.29 0.05 -6.60
CA THR A 152 -16.06 -0.10 -7.83
C THR A 152 -15.09 0.02 -9.01
N VAL A 153 -14.88 -1.10 -9.71
CA VAL A 153 -14.14 -1.18 -10.98
C VAL A 153 -15.07 -0.82 -12.13
#